data_AF-A0A919DVF0-F1
#
_entry.id   AF-A0A919DVF0-F1
#
_cell.length_a   1.000
_cell.length_b   1.000
_cell.length_c   1.000
_cell.angle_alpha   90.00
_cell.angle_beta   90.00
_cell.angle_gamma   90.00
#
_symmetry.space_group_name_H-M   'P 1'
#
loop_
_entity.id
_entity.type
_entity.pdbx_description
1 polymer ?
#
loop_
_entity_poly.entity_id
_entity_poly.type
_entity_poly.pdbx_seq_one_letter_code
_entity_poly.pdbx_strand_id
1 'polypeptide(L)' 'MPPVRNGVRASSLDTRWIKSRHSNAEGNCVEVAALVGGDIAVRNSRDPDGPALVYTPAEVAAFLAGAKEGEFDHLL' A
#
# COMPACT_ATOMS: atom_id res chain seq x y z
N MET A 1 15.27 -12.41 -6.81
CA MET A 1 15.55 -11.00 -6.49
C MET A 1 15.67 -10.88 -4.98
N PRO A 2 16.59 -10.06 -4.46
CA PRO A 2 16.61 -9.75 -3.03
C PRO A 2 15.25 -9.15 -2.61
N PRO A 3 14.80 -9.39 -1.38
CA PRO A 3 13.54 -8.84 -0.90
C PRO A 3 13.58 -7.31 -0.97
N VAL A 4 12.47 -6.71 -1.40
CA VAL A 4 12.35 -5.26 -1.47
C VAL A 4 12.30 -4.73 -0.04
N ARG A 5 13.26 -3.88 0.31
CA ARG A 5 13.34 -3.31 1.66
C ARG A 5 12.17 -2.37 1.90
N ASN A 6 11.53 -2.49 3.07
CA ASN A 6 10.53 -1.52 3.51
C ASN A 6 11.15 -0.09 3.60
N GLY A 7 10.43 0.91 3.12
CA GLY A 7 10.89 2.29 3.00
C GLY A 7 11.72 2.59 1.74
N VAL A 8 11.72 1.68 0.75
CA VAL A 8 12.31 1.92 -0.58
C VAL A 8 11.61 3.08 -1.29
N ARG A 9 12.32 3.79 -2.16
CA ARG A 9 11.71 4.82 -3.03
C ARG A 9 10.61 4.21 -3.90
N ALA A 10 9.38 4.68 -3.78
CA ALA A 10 8.23 4.10 -4.46
C ALA A 10 8.35 4.14 -6.00
N SER A 11 8.92 5.21 -6.55
CA SER A 11 9.17 5.35 -8.00
C SER A 11 10.28 4.45 -8.55
N SER A 12 11.07 3.82 -7.68
CA SER A 12 12.06 2.82 -8.09
C SER A 12 11.48 1.42 -8.26
N LEU A 13 10.22 1.22 -7.83
CA LEU A 13 9.52 -0.05 -7.98
C LEU A 13 8.86 -0.11 -9.36
N ASP A 14 9.31 -1.04 -10.19
CA ASP A 14 8.66 -1.37 -11.45
C ASP A 14 7.40 -2.21 -11.19
N THR A 15 6.32 -1.52 -10.81
CA THR A 15 5.05 -2.14 -10.47
C THR A 15 3.87 -1.25 -10.86
N ARG A 16 2.68 -1.87 -10.95
CA ARG A 16 1.44 -1.19 -11.24
C ARG A 16 0.75 -0.78 -9.94
N TRP A 17 0.78 0.51 -9.67
CA TRP A 17 0.07 1.13 -8.55
C TRP A 17 -1.45 1.21 -8.82
N ILE A 18 -2.23 0.83 -7.80
CA ILE A 18 -3.69 0.80 -7.83
C ILE A 18 -4.22 1.74 -6.75
N LYS A 19 -5.05 2.68 -7.16
CA LYS A 19 -5.78 3.59 -6.27
C LYS A 19 -7.17 3.03 -5.98
N SER A 20 -7.67 3.21 -4.75
CA SER A 20 -9.05 2.86 -4.42
C SER A 20 -10.04 3.69 -5.25
N ARG A 21 -11.12 3.06 -5.71
CA ARG A 21 -12.24 3.78 -6.37
C ARG A 21 -12.97 4.75 -5.43
N HIS A 22 -12.81 4.58 -4.12
CA HIS A 22 -13.37 5.49 -3.10
C HIS A 22 -12.48 6.72 -2.88
N SER A 23 -11.32 6.79 -3.54
CA SER A 23 -10.48 7.98 -3.58
C SER A 23 -10.94 8.91 -4.69
N ASN A 24 -11.13 10.18 -4.37
CA ASN A 24 -11.47 11.23 -5.32
C ASN A 24 -10.25 12.14 -5.56
N ALA A 25 -10.34 13.04 -6.55
CA ALA A 25 -9.24 13.96 -6.88
C ALA A 25 -8.85 14.89 -5.72
N GLU A 26 -9.75 15.07 -4.75
CA GLU A 26 -9.59 15.99 -3.62
C GLU A 26 -9.08 15.31 -2.32
N GLY A 27 -9.04 13.97 -2.24
CA GLY A 27 -8.68 13.25 -1.01
C GLY A 27 -8.50 11.73 -1.14
N ASN A 28 -7.92 11.11 -0.10
CA ASN A 28 -7.71 9.65 0.07
C ASN A 28 -6.59 9.04 -0.80
N CYS A 29 -5.41 9.65 -0.74
CA CYS A 29 -4.27 9.40 -1.62
C CYS A 29 -3.39 8.20 -1.20
N VAL A 30 -3.97 7.02 -1.03
CA VAL A 30 -3.20 5.78 -0.81
C VAL A 30 -3.28 4.90 -2.06
N GLU A 31 -2.13 4.40 -2.50
CA GLU A 31 -2.01 3.46 -3.60
C GLU A 31 -1.31 2.18 -3.12
N VAL A 32 -1.74 1.05 -3.68
CA VAL A 32 -1.19 -0.27 -3.37
C VAL A 32 -0.69 -0.95 -4.64
N ALA A 33 0.33 -1.78 -4.54
CA ALA A 33 0.87 -2.51 -5.69
C ALA A 33 1.39 -3.90 -5.28
N ALA A 34 1.17 -4.90 -6.13
CA ALA A 34 1.78 -6.21 -5.97
C ALA A 34 3.22 -6.20 -6.53
N LEU A 35 4.17 -6.73 -5.79
CA LEU A 35 5.57 -6.82 -6.20
C LEU A 35 5.85 -8.19 -6.82
N VAL A 36 6.86 -8.27 -7.71
CA VAL A 36 7.29 -9.52 -8.36
C VAL A 36 7.72 -10.59 -7.33
N GLY A 37 8.11 -10.19 -6.11
CA GLY A 37 8.43 -11.08 -5.00
C GLY A 37 7.24 -11.60 -4.18
N GLY A 38 6.01 -11.21 -4.52
CA GLY A 38 4.79 -11.60 -3.80
C GLY A 38 4.38 -10.63 -2.69
N ASP A 39 5.29 -9.78 -2.22
CA ASP A 39 4.98 -8.72 -1.26
C ASP A 39 4.08 -7.62 -1.85
N ILE A 40 3.50 -6.82 -0.97
CA ILE A 40 2.57 -5.75 -1.30
C ILE A 40 3.18 -4.43 -0.84
N ALA A 41 3.30 -3.49 -1.77
CA ALA A 41 3.76 -2.13 -1.50
C ALA A 41 2.57 -1.18 -1.30
N VAL A 42 2.70 -0.24 -0.37
CA VAL A 42 1.75 0.84 -0.10
C VAL A 42 2.50 2.17 -0.17
N ARG A 43 1.95 3.16 -0.89
CA ARG A 43 2.52 4.51 -0.97
C ARG A 43 1.48 5.61 -0.84
N ASN A 44 1.96 6.81 -0.55
CA ASN A 44 1.16 8.03 -0.65
C ASN A 44 1.15 8.51 -2.12
N SER A 45 -0.03 8.60 -2.74
CA SER A 45 -0.15 9.04 -4.13
C SER A 45 0.14 10.53 -4.32
N ARG A 46 0.17 11.35 -3.25
CA ARG A 46 0.61 12.76 -3.30
C ARG A 46 2.13 12.89 -3.30
N ASP A 47 2.84 11.82 -2.95
CA ASP A 47 4.30 11.74 -2.94
C ASP A 47 4.75 10.45 -3.65
N PRO A 48 4.56 10.35 -4.98
CA PRO A 48 4.82 9.12 -5.73
C PRO A 48 6.31 8.72 -5.76
N ASP A 49 7.21 9.66 -5.43
CA ASP A 49 8.65 9.45 -5.25
C ASP A 49 9.04 9.20 -3.79
N GLY A 50 8.10 9.32 -2.86
CA GLY A 50 8.29 9.07 -1.44
C GLY A 50 8.57 7.59 -1.11
N PRO A 51 8.71 7.25 0.17
CA PRO A 51 8.92 5.88 0.59
C PRO A 51 7.67 5.03 0.37
N ALA A 52 7.85 3.80 -0.12
CA ALA A 52 6.86 2.74 -0.11
C ALA A 52 7.04 1.86 1.12
N LEU A 53 5.94 1.58 1.83
CA LEU A 53 5.89 0.56 2.87
C LEU A 53 5.67 -0.79 2.20
N VAL A 54 6.43 -1.81 2.62
CA VAL A 54 6.38 -3.15 2.02
C VAL A 54 5.95 -4.14 3.08
N TYR A 55 4.89 -4.89 2.78
CA TYR A 55 4.26 -5.86 3.66
C TYR A 55 4.15 -7.21 2.97
N THR A 56 4.20 -8.26 3.76
CA THR A 56 3.90 -9.61 3.30
C THR A 56 2.39 -9.76 3.01
N PRO A 57 2.00 -10.75 2.18
CA PRO A 57 0.58 -11.06 1.96
C PRO A 57 -0.18 -11.38 3.25
N ALA A 58 0.48 -12.01 4.22
CA ALA A 58 -0.14 -12.40 5.49
C ALA A 58 -0.48 -11.17 6.35
N GLU A 59 0.43 -10.19 6.43
CA GLU A 59 0.18 -8.93 7.15
C GLU A 59 -0.98 -8.14 6.51
N VAL A 60 -1.02 -8.06 5.18
CA VAL A 60 -2.12 -7.37 4.48
C VAL A 60 -3.43 -8.14 4.64
N ALA A 61 -3.41 -9.47 4.60
CA ALA A 61 -4.61 -10.27 4.82
C ALA A 61 -5.19 -10.07 6.23
N ALA A 62 -4.33 -10.05 7.26
CA ALA A 62 -4.74 -9.77 8.63
C ALA A 62 -5.30 -8.35 8.77
N PHE A 63 -4.62 -7.34 8.21
CA PHE A 63 -5.11 -5.96 8.22
C PHE A 63 -6.48 -5.82 7.54
N LEU A 64 -6.67 -6.45 6.38
CA LEU A 64 -7.95 -6.42 5.66
C LEU A 64 -9.08 -7.15 6.41
N ALA A 65 -8.77 -8.18 7.20
CA ALA A 65 -9.75 -8.84 8.05
C ALA A 65 -10.25 -7.86 9.13
N GLY A 66 -9.33 -7.31 9.92
CA GLY A 66 -9.67 -6.35 10.98
C GLY A 66 -10.37 -5.10 10.46
N ALA A 67 -9.92 -4.56 9.31
CA ALA A 67 -10.59 -3.42 8.67
C ALA A 67 -12.02 -3.74 8.21
N LYS A 68 -12.32 -4.97 7.78
CA LYS A 68 -13.69 -5.37 7.42
C LYS A 68 -14.57 -5.63 8.63
N GLU A 69 -13.97 -6.02 9.75
CA GLU A 69 -14.64 -6.20 11.04
C GLU A 69 -14.88 -4.87 11.77
N GLY A 70 -14.37 -3.75 11.23
CA GLY A 70 -14.52 -2.41 11.80
C GLY A 70 -13.57 -2.16 12.98
N GLU A 71 -12.52 -2.96 13.17
CA GLU A 71 -11.58 -2.83 14.30
C GLU A 71 -10.97 -1.43 14.41
N PHE A 72 -10.83 -0.73 13.28
CA PHE A 72 -10.19 0.58 13.18
C PHE A 72 -11.16 1.73 12.96
N ASP A 73 -12.47 1.51 12.97
CA ASP A 73 -13.47 2.54 12.67
C ASP A 73 -13.44 3.70 13.68
N HIS A 74 -13.01 3.43 14.93
CA HIS A 74 -12.84 4.44 15.98
C HIS A 74 -11.76 5.50 15.69
N LEU A 75 -10.95 5.31 14.64
CA LEU A 75 -9.94 6.28 14.19
C LEU A 75 -10.52 7.32 13.21
N LEU A 76 -11.79 7.17 12.79
CA LEU A 76 -12.51 8.04 11.85
C LEU A 76 -13.67 8.76 12.57
#